data_AF-A0A949BPZ4-F1
#
_entry.id   AF-A0A949BPZ4-F1
#
_cell.length_a   1.000
_cell.length_b   1.000
_cell.length_c   1.000
_cell.angle_alpha   90.00
_cell.angle_beta   90.00
_cell.angle_gamma   90.00
#
_symmetry.space_group_name_H-M   'P 1'
#
loop_
_entity.id
_entity.type
_entity.pdbx_description
1 polymer ?
#
loop_
_entity_poly.entity_id
_entity_poly.type
_entity_poly.pdbx_seq_one_letter_code
_entity_poly.pdbx_strand_id
1 'polypeptide(L)'
;MNRLNMVEDEMKTVEFFDDGHIPMESYLRLGSAMIREVLRDIKLGPRGENRSRYLSAVSFLRSSLFEMICDVQGLDAALTKKHILQLSSTKNLPLVRSRNKWKPKRTFRWVEDSQRVVN
;
A
#
# COMPACT_ATOMS: atom_id res chain seq x y z
N MET A 1 -9.77 -20.72 -21.69
CA MET A 1 -10.50 -20.30 -20.48
C MET A 1 -9.52 -19.56 -19.58
N ASN A 2 -9.78 -18.30 -19.22
CA ASN A 2 -8.83 -17.48 -18.45
C ASN A 2 -8.83 -17.90 -16.97
N ARG A 3 -7.65 -17.88 -16.34
CA ARG A 3 -7.44 -18.27 -14.93
C ARG A 3 -8.31 -17.45 -13.95
N LEU A 4 -8.64 -16.21 -14.32
CA LEU A 4 -9.57 -15.35 -13.58
C LEU A 4 -11.00 -15.90 -13.58
N ASN A 5 -11.46 -16.44 -14.71
CA ASN A 5 -12.82 -16.98 -14.83
C ASN A 5 -12.98 -18.26 -14.00
N MET A 6 -11.90 -19.04 -13.82
CA MET A 6 -11.91 -20.20 -12.93
C MET A 6 -12.01 -19.81 -11.47
N VAL A 7 -11.29 -18.76 -11.04
CA VAL A 7 -11.40 -18.26 -9.66
C VAL A 7 -12.78 -17.68 -9.39
N GLU A 8 -13.39 -16.99 -10.36
CA GLU A 8 -14.77 -16.49 -10.22
C GLU A 8 -15.81 -17.62 -10.12
N ASP A 9 -15.66 -18.70 -10.89
CA ASP A 9 -16.55 -19.86 -10.80
C ASP A 9 -16.33 -20.67 -9.51
N GLU A 10 -15.08 -20.80 -9.04
CA GLU A 10 -14.78 -21.39 -7.73
C GLU A 10 -15.39 -20.55 -6.59
N MET A 11 -15.34 -19.21 -6.67
CA MET A 11 -15.95 -18.35 -5.65
C MET A 11 -17.49 -18.34 -5.69
N LYS A 12 -18.11 -18.60 -6.84
CA LYS A 12 -19.59 -18.71 -6.97
C LYS A 12 -20.16 -20.00 -6.39
N THR A 13 -19.36 -21.06 -6.28
CA THR A 13 -19.81 -22.38 -5.82
C THR A 13 -19.60 -22.61 -4.34
N VAL A 14 -18.98 -21.66 -3.63
CA VAL A 14 -18.95 -21.64 -2.18
C VAL A 14 -20.30 -21.13 -1.69
N GLU A 15 -21.25 -22.05 -1.52
CA GLU A 15 -22.42 -21.79 -0.70
C GLU A 15 -21.93 -21.66 0.75
N PHE A 16 -21.81 -20.41 1.22
CA PHE A 16 -21.56 -20.12 2.62
C PHE A 16 -22.82 -20.52 3.41
N PHE A 17 -22.80 -21.70 4.01
CA PHE A 17 -23.81 -22.11 4.98
C PHE A 17 -23.71 -21.19 6.21
N ASP A 18 -24.61 -20.21 6.26
CA ASP A 18 -24.67 -19.17 7.26
C ASP A 18 -25.51 -19.64 8.47
N ASP A 19 -24.86 -20.34 9.39
CA ASP A 19 -25.17 -20.13 10.83
C ASP A 19 -24.24 -19.01 11.39
N GLY A 20 -23.63 -18.23 10.48
CA GLY A 20 -22.26 -17.72 10.45
C GLY A 20 -22.09 -16.28 10.93
N HIS A 21 -22.53 -16.02 12.16
CA HIS A 21 -22.19 -14.76 12.81
C HIS A 21 -20.75 -14.79 13.34
N ILE A 22 -19.78 -14.30 12.55
CA ILE A 22 -18.42 -14.04 13.05
C ILE A 22 -18.54 -12.92 14.11
N PRO A 23 -18.17 -13.16 15.37
CA PRO A 23 -18.29 -12.15 16.41
C PRO A 23 -17.47 -10.91 16.04
N MET A 24 -18.04 -9.73 16.24
CA MET A 24 -17.35 -8.44 16.00
C MET A 24 -15.96 -8.40 16.64
N GLU A 25 -15.80 -9.05 17.79
CA GLU A 25 -14.53 -9.18 18.50
C GLU A 25 -13.44 -9.86 17.65
N SER A 26 -13.78 -10.84 16.82
CA SER A 26 -12.83 -11.52 15.94
C SER A 26 -12.25 -10.56 14.89
N TYR A 27 -13.07 -9.68 14.33
CA TYR A 27 -12.61 -8.63 13.39
C TYR A 27 -11.73 -7.60 14.08
N LEU A 28 -12.09 -7.18 15.30
CA LEU A 28 -11.28 -6.25 16.11
C LEU A 28 -9.91 -6.86 16.45
N ARG A 29 -9.89 -8.14 16.85
CA ARG A 29 -8.66 -8.89 17.15
C ARG A 29 -7.78 -9.02 15.91
N LEU A 30 -8.37 -9.37 14.76
CA LEU A 30 -7.64 -9.49 13.49
C LEU A 30 -7.04 -8.13 13.07
N GLY A 31 -7.83 -7.07 13.07
CA GLY A 31 -7.35 -5.73 12.74
C GLY A 31 -6.20 -5.28 13.66
N SER A 32 -6.33 -5.56 14.97
CA SER A 32 -5.27 -5.27 15.96
C SER A 32 -4.00 -6.07 15.68
N ALA A 33 -4.12 -7.34 15.31
CA ALA A 33 -2.98 -8.18 14.95
C ALA A 33 -2.26 -7.67 13.69
N MET A 34 -3.01 -7.23 12.68
CA MET A 34 -2.44 -6.63 11.46
C MET A 34 -1.66 -5.36 11.77
N ILE A 35 -2.21 -4.45 12.59
CA ILE A 35 -1.50 -3.23 13.00
C ILE A 35 -0.21 -3.56 13.77
N ARG A 36 -0.23 -4.57 14.66
CA ARG A 36 0.98 -5.01 15.39
C ARG A 36 2.05 -5.59 14.47
N GLU A 37 1.68 -6.31 13.42
CA GLU A 37 2.65 -6.80 12.43
C GLU A 37 3.29 -5.64 11.67
N VAL A 38 2.47 -4.69 11.21
CA VAL A 38 2.92 -3.47 10.52
C VAL A 38 3.89 -2.68 11.38
N LEU A 39 3.60 -2.53 12.68
CA LEU A 39 4.50 -1.88 13.63
C LEU A 39 5.86 -2.59 13.73
N ARG A 40 5.87 -3.93 13.77
CA ARG A 40 7.11 -4.73 13.80
C ARG A 40 7.93 -4.52 12.54
N ASP A 41 7.29 -4.58 11.38
CA ASP A 41 7.95 -4.42 10.07
C ASP A 41 8.49 -3.00 9.85
N ILE A 42 7.85 -1.99 10.45
CA ILE A 42 8.22 -0.58 10.31
C ILE A 42 9.31 -0.17 11.30
N LYS A 43 9.36 -0.77 12.51
CA LYS A 43 10.29 -0.38 13.58
C LYS A 43 11.77 -0.40 13.17
N LEU A 44 12.18 -1.34 12.32
CA LEU A 44 13.56 -1.43 11.83
C LEU A 44 13.86 -0.45 10.68
N GLY A 45 12.84 0.21 10.16
CA GLY A 45 12.95 1.20 9.10
C GLY A 45 13.39 0.63 7.74
N PRO A 46 13.63 1.51 6.76
CA PRO A 46 13.97 1.10 5.39
C PRO A 46 15.35 0.43 5.25
N ARG A 47 16.20 0.53 6.28
CA ARG A 47 17.52 -0.11 6.38
C ARG A 47 17.52 -1.32 7.34
N GLY A 48 16.35 -1.74 7.80
CA GLY A 48 16.20 -2.93 8.62
C GLY A 48 16.59 -4.20 7.86
N GLU A 49 16.63 -5.31 8.60
CA GLU A 49 17.04 -6.63 8.09
C GLU A 49 16.23 -7.08 6.87
N ASN A 50 14.95 -6.69 6.78
CA ASN A 50 14.07 -7.08 5.69
C ASN A 50 13.33 -5.91 5.03
N ARG A 51 13.97 -5.31 4.01
CA ARG A 51 13.43 -4.16 3.25
C ARG A 51 12.08 -4.47 2.57
N SER A 52 11.84 -5.70 2.13
CA SER A 52 10.58 -6.04 1.45
C SER A 52 9.39 -5.96 2.41
N ARG A 53 9.55 -6.41 3.66
CA ARG A 53 8.53 -6.29 4.71
C ARG A 53 8.19 -4.84 5.02
N TYR A 54 9.21 -3.98 5.14
CA TYR A 54 9.00 -2.54 5.31
C TYR A 54 8.15 -1.95 4.16
N LEU A 55 8.46 -2.30 2.90
CA LEU A 55 7.71 -1.80 1.75
C LEU A 55 6.27 -2.32 1.72
N SER A 56 6.05 -3.59 2.08
CA SER A 56 4.71 -4.18 2.21
C SER A 56 3.90 -3.48 3.30
N ALA A 57 4.49 -3.23 4.46
CA ALA A 57 3.85 -2.51 5.57
C ALA A 57 3.48 -1.06 5.16
N VAL A 58 4.37 -0.35 4.48
CA VAL A 58 4.08 1.00 3.94
C VAL A 58 2.97 0.96 2.89
N SER A 59 2.89 -0.10 2.09
CA SER A 59 1.84 -0.27 1.08
C SER A 59 0.49 -0.56 1.74
N PHE A 60 0.47 -1.40 2.77
CA PHE A 60 -0.70 -1.65 3.59
C PHE A 60 -1.24 -0.38 4.25
N LEU A 61 -0.38 0.49 4.80
CA LEU A 61 -0.78 1.80 5.36
C LEU A 61 -1.38 2.78 4.32
N ARG A 62 -1.35 2.44 3.03
CA ARG A 62 -1.98 3.22 1.94
C ARG A 62 -3.21 2.52 1.37
N SER A 63 -3.59 1.37 1.91
CA SER A 63 -4.73 0.59 1.44
C SER A 63 -6.02 1.04 2.14
N SER A 64 -7.15 0.85 1.46
CA SER A 64 -8.49 1.02 2.03
C SER A 64 -8.75 0.06 3.19
N LEU A 65 -8.11 -1.12 3.20
CA LEU A 65 -8.22 -2.08 4.30
C LEU A 65 -7.70 -1.50 5.61
N PHE A 66 -6.59 -0.75 5.57
CA PHE A 66 -6.08 -0.07 6.76
C PHE A 66 -7.06 1.00 7.28
N GLU A 67 -7.67 1.77 6.37
CA GLU A 67 -8.69 2.77 6.73
C GLU A 67 -9.89 2.11 7.40
N MET A 68 -10.43 1.05 6.80
CA MET A 68 -11.55 0.28 7.38
C MET A 68 -11.22 -0.32 8.75
N ILE A 69 -10.00 -0.84 8.94
CA ILE A 69 -9.55 -1.35 10.25
C ILE A 69 -9.52 -0.22 11.29
N CYS A 70 -9.04 0.97 10.91
CA CYS A 70 -9.02 2.12 11.82
C CYS A 70 -10.44 2.56 12.18
N ASP A 71 -11.34 2.64 11.20
CA ASP A 71 -12.73 3.03 11.42
C ASP A 71 -13.45 2.07 12.39
N VAL A 72 -13.30 0.76 12.18
CA VAL A 72 -13.86 -0.28 13.06
C VAL A 72 -13.30 -0.19 14.48
N GLN A 73 -12.07 0.28 14.64
CA GLN A 73 -11.42 0.46 15.94
C GLN A 73 -11.63 1.84 16.56
N GLY A 74 -12.34 2.76 15.89
CA GLY A 74 -12.53 4.13 16.35
C GLY A 74 -11.25 4.97 16.33
N LEU A 75 -10.31 4.66 15.43
CA LEU A 75 -9.04 5.35 15.28
C LEU A 75 -9.06 6.28 14.06
N ASP A 76 -8.43 7.45 14.18
CA ASP A 76 -8.15 8.30 13.02
C ASP A 76 -7.03 7.65 12.18
N ALA A 77 -7.35 7.20 10.97
CA ALA A 77 -6.41 6.54 10.08
C ALA A 77 -5.22 7.44 9.70
N ALA A 78 -5.43 8.75 9.50
CA ALA A 78 -4.38 9.68 9.11
C ALA A 78 -3.39 9.91 10.27
N LEU A 79 -3.90 10.10 11.49
CA LEU A 79 -3.07 10.23 12.69
C LEU A 79 -2.34 8.94 13.02
N THR A 80 -3.04 7.80 12.97
CA THR A 80 -2.47 6.48 13.24
C THR A 80 -1.32 6.17 12.27
N LYS A 81 -1.53 6.39 10.98
CA LYS A 81 -0.49 6.25 9.95
C LYS A 81 0.70 7.16 10.20
N LYS A 82 0.46 8.43 10.57
CA LYS A 82 1.54 9.38 10.90
C LYS A 82 2.37 8.87 12.07
N HIS A 83 1.74 8.40 13.15
CA HIS A 83 2.43 7.85 14.31
C HIS A 83 3.22 6.59 13.97
N ILE A 84 2.63 5.65 13.20
CA ILE A 84 3.33 4.44 12.78
C ILE A 84 4.58 4.80 11.96
N LEU A 85 4.48 5.71 10.99
CA LEU A 85 5.62 6.12 10.16
C LEU A 85 6.66 6.95 10.93
N GLN A 86 6.30 7.59 12.04
CA GLN A 86 7.27 8.22 12.93
C GLN A 86 8.18 7.18 13.61
N LEU A 87 7.66 5.97 13.89
CA LEU A 87 8.44 4.90 14.53
C LEU A 87 9.56 4.34 13.65
N SER A 88 9.44 4.41 12.31
CA SER A 88 10.54 4.04 11.40
C SER A 88 11.57 5.14 11.19
N SER A 89 11.25 6.37 11.57
CA SER A 89 12.12 7.52 11.38
C SER A 89 13.17 7.55 12.49
N THR A 90 14.26 6.81 12.30
CA THR A 90 15.45 6.96 13.16
C THR A 90 16.17 8.30 12.98
N LYS A 91 15.79 9.12 12.00
CA LYS A 91 16.14 10.54 11.88
C LYS A 91 15.02 11.28 11.15
N ASN A 92 14.54 12.37 11.75
CA ASN A 92 13.72 13.45 11.16
C ASN A 92 13.10 13.12 9.80
N LEU A 93 11.81 12.78 9.80
CA LEU A 93 10.97 12.65 8.60
C LEU A 93 11.28 13.81 7.62
N PRO A 94 11.86 13.56 6.44
CA PRO A 94 11.85 14.60 5.42
C PRO A 94 10.39 14.84 5.06
N LEU A 95 10.00 16.12 5.08
CA LEU A 95 8.68 16.61 4.68
C LEU A 95 8.15 15.78 3.52
N VAL A 96 6.93 15.30 3.70
CA VAL A 96 6.02 14.76 2.69
C VAL A 96 6.35 15.36 1.32
N ARG A 97 7.09 14.61 0.49
CA ARG A 97 7.21 14.95 -0.93
C ARG A 97 5.84 14.72 -1.51
N SER A 98 5.16 15.83 -1.80
CA SER A 98 3.92 15.88 -2.55
C SER A 98 4.01 14.93 -3.75
N ARG A 99 3.00 14.05 -3.82
CA ARG A 99 2.47 13.37 -5.00
C ARG A 99 3.25 13.65 -6.29
N ASN A 100 3.90 12.62 -6.82
CA ASN A 100 4.54 12.61 -8.13
C ASN A 100 3.68 13.36 -9.17
N LYS A 101 4.14 14.54 -9.58
CA LYS A 101 3.68 15.13 -10.84
C LYS A 101 4.14 14.16 -11.93
N TRP A 102 3.17 13.48 -12.54
CA TRP A 102 3.34 12.76 -13.78
C TRP A 102 4.16 13.62 -14.74
N LYS A 103 5.39 13.21 -15.06
CA LYS A 103 6.14 13.85 -16.13
C LYS A 103 5.55 13.37 -17.46
N PRO A 104 5.07 14.25 -18.35
CA PRO A 104 4.63 13.83 -19.67
C PRO A 104 5.82 13.19 -20.41
N LYS A 105 5.56 12.08 -21.11
CA LYS A 105 6.55 11.42 -21.96
C LYS A 105 7.14 12.43 -22.95
N ARG A 106 8.47 12.48 -23.03
CA ARG A 106 9.22 13.25 -24.06
C ARG A 106 8.68 12.86 -25.44
N THR A 107 8.17 13.84 -26.18
CA THR A 107 7.94 13.71 -27.62
C THR A 107 9.29 13.53 -28.31
N PHE A 108 9.44 12.41 -29.02
CA PHE A 108 10.55 12.20 -29.96
C PHE A 108 10.46 13.26 -31.06
N ARG A 109 11.45 14.15 -31.15
CA ARG A 109 11.63 15.05 -32.28
C ARG A 109 12.59 14.36 -33.25
N TRP A 110 12.08 13.96 -34.41
CA TRP A 110 12.93 13.52 -35.52
C TRP A 110 13.82 14.70 -35.92
N VAL A 111 15.13 14.50 -35.86
CA VAL A 111 16.13 15.43 -36.40
C VAL A 111 16.39 14.95 -37.82
N GLU A 112 15.90 15.69 -38.82
CA GLU A 112 16.43 15.58 -40.17
C GLU A 112 17.76 16.35 -40.20
N ASP A 113 18.85 15.59 -40.10
CA ASP A 113 20.17 16.06 -40.46
C ASP A 113 20.23 16.19 -41.98
N SER A 114 20.49 17.41 -42.48
CA SER A 114 21.25 17.62 -43.71
C SER A 114 21.73 19.06 -43.82
N GLN A 115 23.00 19.22 -43.47
CA GLN A 115 23.84 20.39 -43.73
C GLN A 115 23.89 20.70 -45.24
N ARG A 116 23.70 21.97 -45.61
CA ARG A 116 24.44 22.61 -46.71
C ARG A 116 24.64 24.09 -46.37
N VAL A 117 25.83 24.42 -45.88
CA VAL A 117 26.43 25.74 -46.06
C VAL A 117 27.55 25.52 -47.06
N VAL A 118 27.35 26.01 -48.28
CA VAL A 118 28.41 26.15 -49.28
C VAL A 118 28.85 27.61 -49.19
N ASN A 119 30.15 27.82 -49.00
CA ASN A 119 30.81 29.12 -49.06
C ASN A 119 30.58 29.82 -50.40
#